data_AF-A0A0A9XJ20-F1
#
_entry.id   AF-A0A0A9XJ20-F1
#
_cell.length_a   1.000
_cell.length_b   1.000
_cell.length_c   1.000
_cell.angle_alpha   90.00
_cell.angle_beta   90.00
_cell.angle_gamma   90.00
#
_symmetry.space_group_name_H-M   'P 1'
#
loop_
_entity.id
_entity.type
_entity.pdbx_description
1 polymer ?
#
loop_
_entity_poly.entity_id
_entity_poly.type
_entity_poly.pdbx_seq_one_letter_code
_entity_poly.pdbx_strand_id
1 'polypeptide(L)'
;MPGIIAWVSGTGAPVGTQPYCVGLRCDMDALALSEPINSIRETYNSVVPNMMHACGHDGHMSILTYTVAAICQPSFLQTLPSNFIVKFFFQPAEEDISGARVMVKQMHVLDETSKYGPHVDEVYGLHLISSLPYGVAQSQRGCVLAASMDIDIKVHGRSGHAGCPQRGIDATLIAANILLSAQTIITRNIPPCSSTVLSFGHFVSGEIRNGIASDALIMGTIRSDNQENAELIYQRLQQICAGASIQYNCQAEVAL
;
A
#
# COMPACT_ATOMS: atom_id res chain seq x y z
N MET A 1 16.82 -5.46 1.59
CA MET A 1 17.54 -5.78 2.84
C MET A 1 16.55 -6.49 3.76
N PRO A 2 16.89 -7.58 4.47
CA PRO A 2 15.97 -8.16 5.44
C PRO A 2 15.74 -7.15 6.59
N GLY A 3 14.52 -7.07 7.11
CA GLY A 3 14.22 -6.19 8.25
C GLY A 3 14.96 -6.60 9.52
N ILE A 4 15.09 -5.67 10.47
CA ILE A 4 15.74 -5.93 11.76
C ILE A 4 14.65 -6.37 12.74
N ILE A 5 14.87 -7.50 13.40
CA ILE A 5 13.91 -8.10 14.33
C ILE A 5 14.65 -8.42 15.62
N ALA A 6 14.09 -7.97 16.73
CA ALA A 6 14.57 -8.29 18.07
C ALA A 6 13.37 -8.57 18.98
N TRP A 7 13.59 -9.25 20.10
CA TRP A 7 12.53 -9.44 21.09
C TRP A 7 13.11 -9.59 22.49
N VAL A 8 12.29 -9.28 23.48
CA VAL A 8 12.63 -9.40 24.91
C VAL A 8 11.41 -9.88 25.69
N SER A 9 11.62 -10.75 26.67
CA SER A 9 10.58 -11.18 27.60
C SER A 9 10.64 -10.36 28.89
N GLY A 10 9.49 -10.20 29.54
CA GLY A 10 9.44 -9.73 30.92
C GLY A 10 10.24 -10.62 31.87
N THR A 11 10.43 -10.14 33.09
CA THR A 11 11.15 -10.85 34.16
C THR A 11 10.35 -10.90 35.47
N GLY A 12 9.16 -10.30 35.48
CA GLY A 12 8.21 -10.38 36.59
C GLY A 12 7.54 -11.74 36.69
N ALA A 13 6.72 -11.92 37.73
CA ALA A 13 5.97 -13.15 37.92
C ALA A 13 5.04 -13.43 36.73
N PRO A 14 4.96 -14.68 36.23
CA PRO A 14 4.12 -15.01 35.09
C PRO A 14 2.64 -14.83 35.42
N VAL A 15 1.85 -14.46 34.42
CA VAL A 15 0.38 -14.36 34.51
C VAL A 15 -0.22 -15.38 33.55
N GLY A 16 -0.91 -16.39 34.09
CA GLY A 16 -1.37 -17.53 33.29
C GLY A 16 -0.21 -18.40 32.81
N THR A 17 -0.49 -19.28 31.85
CA THR A 17 0.49 -20.26 31.33
C THR A 17 0.84 -20.06 29.87
N GLN A 18 0.04 -19.30 29.12
CA GLN A 18 0.26 -19.05 27.70
C GLN A 18 1.14 -17.81 27.51
N PRO A 19 2.16 -17.86 26.65
CA PRO A 19 2.88 -16.66 26.22
C PRO A 19 1.95 -15.66 25.54
N TYR A 20 2.23 -14.37 25.69
CA TYR A 20 1.55 -13.29 24.97
C TYR A 20 2.59 -12.33 24.40
N CYS A 21 2.58 -12.11 23.10
CA CYS A 21 3.58 -11.33 22.40
C CYS A 21 2.98 -10.11 21.71
N VAL A 22 3.45 -8.93 22.09
CA VAL A 22 3.14 -7.66 21.43
C VAL A 22 4.27 -7.26 20.51
N GLY A 23 3.93 -6.98 19.26
CA GLY A 23 4.77 -6.43 18.23
C GLY A 23 4.77 -4.91 18.21
N LEU A 24 5.95 -4.27 18.16
CA LEU A 24 6.11 -2.83 17.94
C LEU A 24 6.88 -2.60 16.64
N ARG A 25 6.28 -1.88 15.69
CA ARG A 25 6.82 -1.71 14.34
C ARG A 25 7.16 -0.25 14.04
N CYS A 26 8.32 -0.05 13.41
CA CYS A 26 8.65 1.17 12.65
C CYS A 26 9.13 0.79 11.24
N ASP A 27 9.00 1.71 10.29
CA ASP A 27 9.66 1.70 8.98
C ASP A 27 11.05 2.37 9.04
N MET A 28 11.86 2.18 8.00
CA MET A 28 13.27 2.60 7.97
C MET A 28 13.72 3.27 6.68
N ASP A 29 12.99 3.16 5.58
CA ASP A 29 13.41 3.64 4.27
C ASP A 29 13.25 5.15 4.11
N ALA A 30 14.04 5.72 3.20
CA ALA A 30 14.00 7.12 2.80
C ALA A 30 13.44 7.25 1.38
N LEU A 31 13.09 8.46 0.97
CA LEU A 31 12.60 8.75 -0.36
C LEU A 31 13.70 9.31 -1.27
N ALA A 32 13.61 8.99 -2.56
CA ALA A 32 14.49 9.50 -3.61
C ALA A 32 14.13 10.95 -4.00
N LEU A 33 14.41 11.90 -3.10
CA LEU A 33 14.19 13.33 -3.31
C LEU A 33 15.29 14.17 -2.66
N SER A 34 15.57 15.34 -3.24
CA SER A 34 16.58 16.27 -2.72
C SER A 34 16.08 16.95 -1.44
N GLU A 35 16.85 16.84 -0.36
CA GLU A 35 16.54 17.55 0.88
C GLU A 35 16.78 19.06 0.71
N PRO A 36 15.77 19.91 0.98
CA PRO A 36 15.94 21.35 0.89
C PRO A 36 16.85 21.86 2.00
N ILE A 37 17.94 22.53 1.61
CA ILE A 37 18.81 23.22 2.55
C ILE A 37 18.06 24.41 3.14
N ASN A 38 17.86 24.43 4.45
CA ASN A 38 17.41 25.61 5.18
C ASN A 38 18.16 25.73 6.52
N SER A 39 18.18 26.95 7.06
CA SER A 39 19.02 27.35 8.20
C SER A 39 18.79 26.59 9.51
N ILE A 40 17.69 25.84 9.63
CA ILE A 40 17.35 25.06 10.84
C ILE A 40 17.94 23.64 10.76
N ARG A 41 18.25 23.15 9.55
CA ARG A 41 18.62 21.75 9.29
C ARG A 41 20.07 21.54 8.85
N GLU A 42 20.85 22.62 8.69
CA GLU A 42 22.24 22.56 8.18
C GLU A 42 23.14 21.56 8.94
N THR A 43 22.86 21.27 10.21
CA THR A 43 23.68 20.37 11.03
C THR A 43 23.28 18.88 10.97
N TYR A 44 22.12 18.54 10.41
CA TYR A 44 21.61 17.16 10.35
C TYR A 44 20.91 16.80 9.02
N ASN A 45 21.12 17.61 7.98
CA ASN A 45 20.70 17.27 6.62
C ASN A 45 21.30 15.93 6.16
N SER A 46 20.58 15.27 5.26
CA SER A 46 21.04 14.09 4.55
C SER A 46 22.38 14.34 3.88
N VAL A 47 23.32 13.44 4.17
CA VAL A 47 24.64 13.40 3.53
C VAL A 47 24.63 12.56 2.24
N VAL A 48 23.49 11.91 1.93
CA VAL A 48 23.30 11.10 0.73
C VAL A 48 22.59 11.96 -0.32
N PRO A 49 23.24 12.27 -1.47
CA PRO A 49 22.63 13.10 -2.50
C PRO A 49 21.29 12.53 -2.98
N ASN A 50 20.29 13.40 -3.11
CA ASN A 50 18.94 13.06 -3.58
C ASN A 50 18.20 12.00 -2.76
N MET A 51 18.53 11.88 -1.48
CA MET A 51 17.79 11.04 -0.53
C MET A 51 17.39 11.85 0.69
N MET A 52 16.15 11.71 1.15
CA MET A 52 15.62 12.41 2.32
C MET A 52 14.58 11.54 3.06
N HIS A 53 14.60 11.54 4.39
CA HIS A 53 13.50 11.00 5.21
C HIS A 53 12.31 11.97 5.27
N ALA A 54 11.69 12.24 4.11
CA ALA A 54 10.57 13.20 4.04
C ALA A 54 9.25 12.67 4.64
N CYS A 55 9.15 11.37 4.90
CA CYS A 55 8.02 10.71 5.54
C CYS A 55 8.20 10.51 7.07
N GLY A 56 9.36 10.92 7.62
CA GLY A 56 9.61 10.86 9.07
C GLY A 56 10.04 9.50 9.61
N HIS A 57 10.45 8.57 8.74
CA HIS A 57 10.90 7.23 9.15
C HIS A 57 12.15 7.25 10.04
N ASP A 58 12.99 8.28 9.91
CA ASP A 58 14.07 8.59 10.87
C ASP A 58 13.53 8.86 12.28
N GLY A 59 12.44 9.61 12.39
CA GLY A 59 11.69 9.81 13.62
C GLY A 59 11.09 8.51 14.17
N HIS A 60 10.49 7.69 13.31
CA HIS A 60 9.91 6.39 13.73
C HIS A 60 10.99 5.45 14.28
N MET A 61 12.13 5.33 13.58
CA MET A 61 13.28 4.56 14.04
C MET A 61 13.83 5.08 15.37
N SER A 62 13.94 6.40 15.52
CA SER A 62 14.42 7.03 16.75
C SER A 62 13.51 6.73 17.93
N ILE A 63 12.20 6.84 17.74
CA ILE A 63 11.19 6.53 18.77
C ILE A 63 11.28 5.06 19.16
N LEU A 64 11.23 4.13 18.20
CA LEU A 64 11.25 2.70 18.52
C LEU A 64 12.57 2.28 19.18
N THR A 65 13.71 2.83 18.74
CA THR A 65 15.02 2.57 19.37
C THR A 65 15.04 3.02 20.83
N TYR A 66 14.50 4.21 21.13
CA TYR A 66 14.39 4.69 22.50
C TYR A 66 13.42 3.83 23.33
N THR A 67 12.29 3.41 22.74
CA THR A 67 11.34 2.49 23.36
C THR A 67 12.00 1.15 23.70
N VAL A 68 12.81 0.58 22.81
CA VAL A 68 13.60 -0.64 23.08
C VAL A 68 14.50 -0.41 24.29
N ALA A 69 15.27 0.68 24.31
CA ALA A 69 16.19 0.98 25.40
C ALA A 69 15.48 1.16 26.75
N ALA A 70 14.29 1.77 26.75
CA ALA A 70 13.47 1.96 27.94
C ALA A 70 12.86 0.63 28.44
N ILE A 71 12.33 -0.20 27.53
CA ILE A 71 11.75 -1.50 27.89
C ILE A 71 12.80 -2.45 28.43
N CYS A 72 14.01 -2.46 27.85
CA CYS A 72 15.11 -3.32 28.28
C CYS A 72 15.72 -2.92 29.64
N GLN A 73 15.27 -1.83 30.26
CA GLN A 73 15.70 -1.51 31.62
C GLN A 73 15.21 -2.60 32.60
N PRO A 74 16.06 -3.11 33.51
CA PRO A 74 15.66 -4.16 34.45
C PRO A 74 14.41 -3.81 35.26
N SER A 75 14.29 -2.55 35.69
CA SER A 75 13.13 -2.05 36.43
C SER A 75 11.84 -2.12 35.61
N PHE A 76 11.90 -1.90 34.29
CA PHE A 76 10.74 -2.00 33.41
C PHE A 76 10.41 -3.46 33.10
N LEU A 77 11.40 -4.28 32.75
CA LEU A 77 11.21 -5.71 32.48
C LEU A 77 10.60 -6.44 33.68
N GLN A 78 10.91 -6.04 34.91
CA GLN A 78 10.33 -6.64 36.11
C GLN A 78 8.83 -6.34 36.26
N THR A 79 8.33 -5.26 35.66
CA THR A 79 6.88 -4.95 35.66
C THR A 79 6.10 -5.80 34.67
N LEU A 80 6.78 -6.41 33.68
CA LEU A 80 6.19 -7.30 32.70
C LEU A 80 6.27 -8.76 33.17
N PRO A 81 5.18 -9.55 33.07
CA PRO A 81 5.21 -10.98 33.33
C PRO A 81 6.26 -11.69 32.47
N SER A 82 6.89 -12.75 32.99
CA SER A 82 7.94 -13.48 32.24
C SER A 82 7.45 -14.17 30.96
N ASN A 83 6.14 -14.40 30.85
CA ASN A 83 5.48 -14.91 29.66
C ASN A 83 4.92 -13.81 28.74
N PHE A 84 5.16 -12.53 29.05
CA PHE A 84 4.86 -11.41 28.17
C PHE A 84 6.10 -11.05 27.36
N ILE A 85 5.97 -11.04 26.04
CA ILE A 85 7.07 -10.79 25.10
C ILE A 85 6.80 -9.50 24.33
N VAL A 86 7.83 -8.68 24.16
CA VAL A 86 7.81 -7.54 23.24
C VAL A 86 8.74 -7.85 22.08
N LYS A 87 8.19 -7.85 20.86
CA LYS A 87 8.92 -8.06 19.61
C LYS A 87 8.99 -6.76 18.83
N PHE A 88 10.17 -6.40 18.36
CA PHE A 88 10.45 -5.14 17.68
C PHE A 88 10.70 -5.42 16.20
N PHE A 89 10.05 -4.64 15.34
CA PHE A 89 10.20 -4.73 13.89
C PHE A 89 10.70 -3.40 13.35
N PHE A 90 11.89 -3.40 12.76
CA PHE A 90 12.35 -2.31 11.92
C PHE A 90 12.21 -2.77 10.46
N GLN A 91 11.16 -2.29 9.81
CA GLN A 91 10.74 -2.68 8.48
C GLN A 91 11.43 -1.82 7.41
N PRO A 92 12.09 -2.40 6.41
CA PRO A 92 12.58 -1.67 5.24
C PRO A 92 11.48 -1.56 4.17
N ALA A 93 11.66 -0.67 3.20
CA ALA A 93 10.86 -0.64 1.95
C ALA A 93 9.34 -0.52 2.19
N GLU A 94 8.94 0.41 3.05
CA GLU A 94 7.54 0.83 3.22
C GLU A 94 7.05 1.60 1.99
N GLU A 95 7.86 2.54 1.47
CA GLU A 95 7.50 3.40 0.34
C GLU A 95 7.38 2.61 -0.97
N ASP A 96 8.11 1.49 -1.08
CA ASP A 96 8.01 0.52 -2.19
C ASP A 96 6.91 -0.54 -1.97
N ILE A 97 6.13 -0.44 -0.89
CA ILE A 97 4.96 -1.27 -0.53
C ILE A 97 5.32 -2.77 -0.31
N SER A 98 6.60 -3.13 -0.36
CA SER A 98 7.04 -4.53 -0.40
C SER A 98 7.54 -5.06 0.95
N GLY A 99 8.00 -4.18 1.83
CA GLY A 99 8.67 -4.49 3.09
C GLY A 99 7.89 -5.43 4.01
N ALA A 100 6.72 -4.97 4.43
CA ALA A 100 5.84 -5.73 5.31
C ALA A 100 5.46 -7.09 4.70
N ARG A 101 5.15 -7.11 3.40
CA ARG A 101 4.77 -8.34 2.68
C ARG A 101 5.89 -9.38 2.72
N VAL A 102 7.14 -8.98 2.49
CA VAL A 102 8.31 -9.89 2.56
C VAL A 102 8.52 -10.39 3.98
N MET A 103 8.50 -9.50 4.97
CA MET A 103 8.67 -9.89 6.38
C MET A 103 7.59 -10.88 6.83
N VAL A 104 6.32 -10.62 6.51
CA VAL A 104 5.23 -11.50 6.92
C VAL A 104 5.24 -12.81 6.14
N LYS A 105 5.25 -12.77 4.80
CA LYS A 105 5.01 -13.97 3.97
C LYS A 105 6.23 -14.85 3.76
N GLN A 106 7.43 -14.26 3.73
CA GLN A 106 8.66 -15.01 3.43
C GLN A 106 9.48 -15.27 4.69
N MET A 107 9.53 -14.30 5.61
CA MET A 107 10.28 -14.44 6.86
C MET A 107 9.42 -14.97 8.02
N HIS A 108 8.11 -15.11 7.83
CA HIS A 108 7.19 -15.67 8.82
C HIS A 108 7.27 -14.95 10.17
N VAL A 109 7.46 -13.62 10.17
CA VAL A 109 7.82 -12.89 11.41
C VAL A 109 6.70 -12.79 12.43
N LEU A 110 5.46 -13.16 12.07
CA LEU A 110 4.29 -13.07 12.95
C LEU A 110 3.80 -14.44 13.44
N ASP A 111 4.19 -15.54 12.78
CA ASP A 111 3.62 -16.87 13.07
C ASP A 111 4.58 -17.76 13.87
N GLU A 112 4.08 -18.91 14.32
CA GLU A 112 4.83 -19.88 15.14
C GLU A 112 6.03 -20.51 14.42
N THR A 113 6.09 -20.46 13.09
CA THR A 113 7.18 -21.02 12.29
C THR A 113 8.36 -20.05 12.15
N SER A 114 8.23 -18.83 12.71
CA SER A 114 9.25 -17.81 12.66
C SER A 114 10.59 -18.28 13.21
N LYS A 115 11.66 -18.10 12.44
CA LYS A 115 13.03 -18.22 12.95
C LYS A 115 13.50 -16.97 13.69
N TYR A 116 12.67 -15.93 13.75
CA TYR A 116 13.03 -14.59 14.24
C TYR A 116 12.32 -14.23 15.56
N GLY A 117 11.89 -15.22 16.33
CA GLY A 117 11.24 -15.05 17.63
C GLY A 117 9.85 -15.68 17.69
N PRO A 118 9.07 -15.41 18.74
CA PRO A 118 7.77 -16.05 18.95
C PRO A 118 6.70 -15.57 17.98
N HIS A 119 5.58 -16.30 17.96
CA HIS A 119 4.29 -15.85 17.42
C HIS A 119 3.89 -14.51 18.04
N VAL A 120 3.15 -13.70 17.29
CA VAL A 120 2.76 -12.34 17.67
C VAL A 120 1.24 -12.25 17.71
N ASP A 121 0.70 -11.91 18.88
CA ASP A 121 -0.73 -11.80 19.12
C ASP A 121 -1.28 -10.45 18.64
N GLU A 122 -0.50 -9.37 18.81
CA GLU A 122 -0.88 -8.01 18.43
C GLU A 122 0.29 -7.24 17.84
N VAL A 123 0.03 -6.30 16.93
CA VAL A 123 1.05 -5.40 16.37
C VAL A 123 0.59 -3.95 16.50
N TYR A 124 1.47 -3.10 17.01
CA TYR A 124 1.29 -1.65 17.09
C TYR A 124 2.32 -0.96 16.20
N GLY A 125 1.85 0.06 15.48
CA GLY A 125 2.68 0.99 14.72
C GLY A 125 2.19 2.41 14.94
N LEU A 126 3.07 3.37 14.69
CA LEU A 126 2.73 4.79 14.68
C LEU A 126 3.28 5.44 13.43
N HIS A 127 2.70 6.57 13.06
CA HIS A 127 3.20 7.43 11.99
C HIS A 127 3.17 8.87 12.48
N LEU A 128 4.28 9.60 12.30
CA LEU A 128 4.35 11.03 12.53
C LEU A 128 3.60 11.73 11.41
N ILE A 129 2.62 12.56 11.77
CA ILE A 129 1.82 13.32 10.81
C ILE A 129 2.10 14.80 11.04
N SER A 130 2.77 15.44 10.08
CA SER A 130 3.20 16.84 10.17
C SER A 130 2.05 17.84 10.28
N SER A 131 0.84 17.46 9.86
CA SER A 131 -0.37 18.27 9.97
C SER A 131 -1.09 18.14 11.32
N LEU A 132 -0.71 17.18 12.18
CA LEU A 132 -1.26 17.06 13.52
C LEU A 132 -0.53 17.99 14.50
N PRO A 133 -1.24 18.70 15.40
CA PRO A 133 -0.60 19.51 16.42
C PRO A 133 0.31 18.66 17.32
N TYR A 134 1.43 19.25 17.76
CA TYR A 134 2.35 18.59 18.68
C TYR A 134 1.63 18.15 19.97
N GLY A 135 1.98 16.95 20.46
CA GLY A 135 1.38 16.35 21.65
C GLY A 135 0.02 15.68 21.42
N VAL A 136 -0.48 15.64 20.18
CA VAL A 136 -1.72 14.96 19.82
C VAL A 136 -1.41 13.61 19.20
N ALA A 137 -2.03 12.55 19.74
CA ALA A 137 -2.10 11.24 19.12
C ALA A 137 -3.54 10.95 18.72
N GLN A 138 -3.74 10.42 17.51
CA GLN A 138 -5.04 9.99 17.02
C GLN A 138 -5.02 8.50 16.70
N SER A 139 -6.13 7.83 17.00
CA SER A 139 -6.37 6.46 16.58
C SER A 139 -7.85 6.29 16.26
N GLN A 140 -8.16 5.32 15.41
CA GLN A 140 -9.52 4.96 15.06
C GLN A 140 -9.63 3.44 15.03
N ARG A 141 -10.77 2.92 15.47
CA ARG A 141 -11.11 1.52 15.29
C ARG A 141 -11.53 1.28 13.83
N GLY A 142 -10.94 0.28 13.19
CA GLY A 142 -11.20 -0.05 11.78
C GLY A 142 -10.17 0.58 10.86
N CYS A 143 -10.57 0.92 9.64
CA CYS A 143 -9.66 1.50 8.65
C CYS A 143 -9.23 2.93 9.03
N VAL A 144 -7.92 3.17 9.05
CA VAL A 144 -7.31 4.48 9.31
C VAL A 144 -6.85 5.16 8.01
N LEU A 145 -6.34 4.38 7.05
CA LEU A 145 -5.81 4.87 5.77
C LEU A 145 -6.42 4.04 4.63
N ALA A 146 -6.81 4.70 3.54
CA ALA A 146 -7.34 4.02 2.37
C ALA A 146 -6.24 3.26 1.62
N ALA A 147 -6.52 2.02 1.24
CA ALA A 147 -5.70 1.28 0.30
C ALA A 147 -5.65 2.04 -1.04
N SER A 148 -4.47 2.07 -1.66
CA SER A 148 -4.26 2.61 -3.01
C SER A 148 -3.83 1.50 -3.94
N MET A 149 -4.44 1.45 -5.12
CA MET A 149 -4.01 0.56 -6.18
C MET A 149 -4.12 1.27 -7.52
N ASP A 150 -3.03 1.34 -8.27
CA ASP A 150 -3.05 1.83 -9.63
C ASP A 150 -3.56 0.73 -10.58
N ILE A 151 -4.20 1.16 -11.65
CA ILE A 151 -4.80 0.27 -12.64
C ILE A 151 -4.59 0.81 -14.05
N ASP A 152 -4.17 -0.07 -14.95
CA ASP A 152 -4.05 0.21 -16.36
C ASP A 152 -5.01 -0.68 -17.15
N ILE A 153 -5.78 -0.11 -18.06
CA ILE A 153 -6.63 -0.87 -19.00
C ILE A 153 -6.11 -0.64 -20.40
N LYS A 154 -5.74 -1.72 -21.07
CA LYS A 154 -5.25 -1.72 -22.45
C LYS A 154 -6.29 -2.34 -23.35
N VAL A 155 -6.58 -1.68 -24.47
CA VAL A 155 -7.50 -2.15 -25.49
C VAL A 155 -6.77 -2.22 -26.82
N HIS A 156 -6.73 -3.42 -27.39
CA HIS A 156 -6.15 -3.73 -28.69
C HIS A 156 -7.26 -4.10 -29.67
N GLY A 157 -7.55 -3.17 -30.57
CA GLY A 157 -8.43 -3.32 -31.72
C GLY A 157 -7.64 -3.57 -33.01
N ARG A 158 -8.08 -2.94 -34.10
CA ARG A 158 -7.48 -3.09 -35.42
C ARG A 158 -7.60 -1.79 -36.20
N SER A 159 -6.47 -1.26 -36.64
CA SER A 159 -6.42 -0.03 -37.44
C SER A 159 -7.19 -0.16 -38.75
N GLY A 160 -7.67 0.97 -39.27
CA GLY A 160 -8.42 1.04 -40.52
C GLY A 160 -8.69 2.47 -40.95
N HIS A 161 -9.18 2.65 -42.18
CA HIS A 161 -9.60 3.96 -42.68
C HIS A 161 -11.01 4.28 -42.16
N ALA A 162 -11.24 5.50 -41.66
CA ALA A 162 -12.55 5.89 -41.10
C ALA A 162 -13.71 5.76 -42.11
N GLY A 163 -13.44 5.90 -43.42
CA GLY A 163 -14.41 5.67 -44.50
C GLY A 163 -14.71 4.19 -44.81
N CYS A 164 -14.05 3.24 -44.15
CA CYS A 164 -14.27 1.80 -44.29
C CYS A 164 -14.31 1.10 -42.92
N PRO A 165 -15.24 1.48 -42.03
CA PRO A 165 -15.24 1.06 -40.62
C PRO A 165 -15.33 -0.46 -40.43
N GLN A 166 -16.02 -1.17 -41.33
CA GLN A 166 -16.12 -2.63 -41.31
C GLN A 166 -14.79 -3.37 -41.43
N ARG A 167 -13.70 -2.68 -41.82
CA ARG A 167 -12.34 -3.25 -41.90
C ARG A 167 -11.54 -3.04 -40.61
N GLY A 168 -11.93 -2.13 -39.73
CA GLY A 168 -11.26 -1.87 -38.46
C GLY A 168 -12.00 -2.44 -37.25
N ILE A 169 -11.38 -2.33 -36.08
CA ILE A 169 -11.99 -2.53 -34.76
C ILE A 169 -11.54 -1.34 -33.92
N ASP A 170 -12.47 -0.45 -33.58
CA ASP A 170 -12.15 0.87 -33.01
C ASP A 170 -11.86 0.80 -31.51
N ALA A 171 -10.58 0.85 -31.15
CA ALA A 171 -10.15 0.85 -29.75
C ALA A 171 -10.69 2.07 -28.96
N THR A 172 -10.91 3.21 -29.61
CA THR A 172 -11.44 4.43 -28.96
C THR A 172 -12.85 4.20 -28.43
N LEU A 173 -13.70 3.63 -29.30
CA LEU A 173 -15.10 3.34 -28.97
C LEU A 173 -15.21 2.29 -27.86
N ILE A 174 -14.36 1.27 -27.92
CA ILE A 174 -14.35 0.17 -26.96
C ILE A 174 -13.86 0.67 -25.60
N ALA A 175 -12.75 1.42 -25.56
CA ALA A 175 -12.21 2.00 -24.33
C ALA A 175 -13.21 2.96 -23.67
N ALA A 176 -13.93 3.79 -24.45
CA ALA A 176 -14.98 4.65 -23.90
C ALA A 176 -16.13 3.84 -23.27
N ASN A 177 -16.55 2.74 -23.88
CA ASN A 177 -17.57 1.85 -23.30
C ASN A 177 -17.09 1.17 -22.01
N ILE A 178 -15.83 0.73 -21.97
CA ILE A 178 -15.23 0.15 -20.76
C ILE A 178 -15.21 1.20 -19.64
N LEU A 179 -14.76 2.43 -19.92
CA LEU A 179 -14.69 3.51 -18.93
C LEU A 179 -16.07 3.81 -18.33
N LEU A 180 -17.11 3.93 -19.16
CA LEU A 180 -18.48 4.15 -18.70
C LEU A 180 -19.00 2.96 -17.89
N SER A 181 -18.74 1.73 -18.35
CA SER A 181 -19.16 0.51 -17.65
C SER A 181 -18.45 0.36 -16.31
N ALA A 182 -17.18 0.75 -16.21
CA ALA A 182 -16.41 0.69 -14.97
C ALA A 182 -17.04 1.54 -13.85
N GLN A 183 -17.66 2.67 -14.16
CA GLN A 183 -18.36 3.50 -13.16
C GLN A 183 -19.59 2.80 -12.56
N THR A 184 -20.13 1.77 -13.23
CA THR A 184 -21.21 0.96 -12.66
C THR A 184 -20.75 0.13 -11.47
N ILE A 185 -19.45 -0.15 -11.35
CA ILE A 185 -18.89 -0.90 -10.22
C ILE A 185 -19.14 -0.12 -8.92
N ILE A 186 -18.79 1.16 -8.89
CA ILE A 186 -19.00 2.01 -7.71
C ILE A 186 -20.50 2.14 -7.39
N THR A 187 -21.35 2.30 -8.41
CA THR A 187 -22.79 2.57 -8.18
C THR A 187 -23.66 1.34 -7.98
N ARG A 188 -23.16 0.13 -8.29
CA ARG A 188 -23.95 -1.12 -8.25
C ARG A 188 -23.32 -2.27 -7.48
N ASN A 189 -22.00 -2.25 -7.28
CA ASN A 189 -21.28 -3.32 -6.58
C ASN A 189 -20.77 -2.90 -5.20
N ILE A 190 -20.47 -1.60 -4.99
CA ILE A 190 -19.95 -1.11 -3.72
C ILE A 190 -21.08 -0.70 -2.76
N PRO A 191 -21.02 -1.11 -1.47
CA PRO A 191 -21.97 -0.65 -0.46
C PRO A 191 -21.99 0.89 -0.34
N PRO A 192 -23.16 1.53 -0.23
CA PRO A 192 -23.25 3.00 -0.20
C PRO A 192 -22.58 3.64 1.02
N CYS A 193 -22.29 2.86 2.07
CA CYS A 193 -21.61 3.34 3.28
C CYS A 193 -20.09 3.13 3.25
N SER A 194 -19.53 2.51 2.21
CA SER A 194 -18.07 2.37 2.06
C SER A 194 -17.49 3.60 1.36
N SER A 195 -16.36 4.09 1.87
CA SER A 195 -15.55 5.11 1.22
C SER A 195 -14.64 4.46 0.19
N THR A 196 -15.10 4.40 -1.06
CA THR A 196 -14.36 3.84 -2.18
C THR A 196 -14.45 4.73 -3.41
N VAL A 197 -13.32 4.94 -4.08
CA VAL A 197 -13.18 5.78 -5.27
C VAL A 197 -12.49 4.98 -6.37
N LEU A 198 -13.05 5.04 -7.58
CA LEU A 198 -12.41 4.58 -8.81
C LEU A 198 -12.30 5.79 -9.74
N SER A 199 -11.08 6.26 -9.96
CA SER A 199 -10.80 7.44 -10.78
C SER A 199 -9.94 7.06 -11.97
N PHE A 200 -10.27 7.59 -13.15
CA PHE A 200 -9.44 7.49 -14.35
C PHE A 200 -8.87 8.86 -14.66
N GLY A 201 -7.54 8.98 -14.54
CA GLY A 201 -6.82 10.24 -14.76
C GLY A 201 -6.22 10.38 -16.16
N HIS A 202 -6.10 9.28 -16.89
CA HIS A 202 -5.49 9.24 -18.21
C HIS A 202 -6.32 8.44 -19.19
N PHE A 203 -6.53 8.98 -20.38
CA PHE A 203 -7.18 8.29 -21.50
C PHE A 203 -6.50 8.74 -22.79
N VAL A 204 -5.92 7.82 -23.53
CA VAL A 204 -5.30 8.08 -24.83
C VAL A 204 -5.73 7.01 -25.84
N SER A 205 -6.04 7.43 -27.07
CA SER A 205 -6.44 6.54 -28.16
C SER A 205 -6.26 7.21 -29.52
N GLY A 206 -5.68 6.47 -30.47
CA GLY A 206 -5.47 6.91 -31.85
C GLY A 206 -4.45 8.04 -32.02
N GLU A 207 -4.11 8.33 -33.29
CA GLU A 207 -3.09 9.34 -33.64
C GLU A 207 -3.58 10.37 -34.67
N ILE A 208 -4.49 9.97 -35.57
CA ILE A 208 -4.93 10.78 -36.71
C ILE A 208 -6.46 10.84 -36.80
N ARG A 209 -7.00 11.97 -37.26
CA ARG A 209 -8.45 12.25 -37.28
C ARG A 209 -9.28 11.27 -38.12
N ASN A 210 -8.73 10.75 -39.22
CA ASN A 210 -9.44 9.89 -40.18
C ASN A 210 -8.99 8.42 -40.16
N GLY A 211 -8.27 8.02 -39.10
CA GLY A 211 -7.90 6.63 -38.84
C GLY A 211 -8.71 6.04 -37.70
N ILE A 212 -8.99 4.74 -37.79
CA ILE A 212 -9.54 3.95 -36.69
C ILE A 212 -8.39 3.57 -35.77
N ALA A 213 -8.51 3.85 -34.47
CA ALA A 213 -7.47 3.54 -33.50
C ALA A 213 -7.32 2.03 -33.31
N SER A 214 -6.08 1.53 -33.42
CA SER A 214 -5.77 0.14 -33.06
C SER A 214 -5.60 -0.04 -31.56
N ASP A 215 -5.24 1.00 -30.82
CA ASP A 215 -4.87 0.89 -29.43
C ASP A 215 -5.45 2.04 -28.61
N ALA A 216 -5.84 1.73 -27.37
CA ALA A 216 -6.22 2.70 -26.36
C ALA A 216 -5.68 2.28 -24.99
N LEU A 217 -5.30 3.27 -24.18
CA LEU A 217 -4.83 3.10 -22.80
C LEU A 217 -5.65 4.00 -21.87
N ILE A 218 -6.14 3.41 -20.79
CA ILE A 218 -6.80 4.09 -19.69
C ILE A 218 -5.99 3.83 -18.44
N MET A 219 -5.57 4.88 -17.72
CA MET A 219 -4.88 4.73 -16.44
C MET A 219 -5.71 5.36 -15.34
N GLY A 220 -5.77 4.68 -14.19
CA GLY A 220 -6.58 5.09 -13.06
C GLY A 220 -6.03 4.61 -11.74
N THR A 221 -6.74 4.98 -10.68
CA THR A 221 -6.41 4.63 -9.31
C THR A 221 -7.69 4.24 -8.57
N ILE A 222 -7.59 3.19 -7.77
CA ILE A 222 -8.58 2.75 -6.80
C ILE A 222 -8.13 3.24 -5.42
N ARG A 223 -9.04 3.89 -4.70
CA ARG A 223 -8.90 4.18 -3.27
C ARG A 223 -10.02 3.48 -2.54
N SER A 224 -9.73 2.69 -1.51
CA SER A 224 -10.78 2.03 -0.74
C SER A 224 -10.45 1.94 0.74
N ASP A 225 -11.48 2.07 1.58
CA ASP A 225 -11.39 1.85 3.02
C ASP A 225 -11.30 0.37 3.42
N ASN A 226 -11.41 -0.56 2.48
CA ASN A 226 -11.20 -1.98 2.74
C ASN A 226 -10.66 -2.72 1.52
N GLN A 227 -9.90 -3.78 1.81
CA GLN A 227 -9.24 -4.60 0.78
C GLN A 227 -10.25 -5.36 -0.09
N GLU A 228 -11.34 -5.84 0.48
CA GLU A 228 -12.37 -6.62 -0.23
C GLU A 228 -12.99 -5.81 -1.38
N ASN A 229 -13.27 -4.53 -1.17
CA ASN A 229 -13.80 -3.63 -2.19
C ASN A 229 -12.77 -3.34 -3.29
N ALA A 230 -11.49 -3.15 -2.93
CA ALA A 230 -10.43 -2.95 -3.93
C ALA A 230 -10.28 -4.19 -4.83
N GLU A 231 -10.29 -5.39 -4.24
CA GLU A 231 -10.24 -6.67 -4.98
C GLU A 231 -11.49 -6.88 -5.84
N LEU A 232 -12.67 -6.55 -5.31
CA LEU A 232 -13.92 -6.59 -6.06
C LEU A 232 -13.87 -5.67 -7.28
N ILE A 233 -13.37 -4.43 -7.13
CA ILE A 233 -13.25 -3.51 -8.27
C ILE A 233 -12.32 -4.10 -9.33
N TYR A 234 -11.16 -4.60 -8.93
CA TYR A 234 -10.21 -5.22 -9.86
C TYR A 234 -10.84 -6.40 -10.61
N GLN A 235 -11.50 -7.30 -9.89
CA GLN A 235 -12.20 -8.44 -10.48
C GLN A 235 -13.30 -8.00 -11.46
N ARG A 236 -14.11 -6.98 -11.09
CA ARG A 236 -15.19 -6.47 -11.94
C ARG A 236 -14.64 -5.79 -13.19
N LEU A 237 -13.53 -5.06 -13.09
CA LEU A 237 -12.84 -4.49 -14.25
C LEU A 237 -12.36 -5.58 -15.21
N GLN A 238 -11.77 -6.65 -14.70
CA GLN A 238 -11.37 -7.80 -15.52
C GLN A 238 -12.57 -8.41 -16.25
N GLN A 239 -13.70 -8.58 -15.57
CA GLN A 239 -14.93 -9.09 -16.18
C GLN A 239 -15.51 -8.16 -17.25
N ILE A 240 -15.47 -6.85 -17.03
CA ILE A 240 -15.89 -5.85 -18.03
C ILE A 240 -14.98 -5.92 -19.27
N CYS A 241 -13.66 -5.99 -19.08
CA CYS A 241 -12.71 -6.09 -20.19
C CYS A 241 -12.85 -7.41 -20.97
N ALA A 242 -13.04 -8.52 -20.27
CA ALA A 242 -13.33 -9.82 -20.91
C ALA A 242 -14.64 -9.78 -21.70
N GLY A 243 -15.70 -9.17 -21.14
CA GLY A 243 -16.97 -8.97 -21.83
C GLY A 243 -16.83 -8.10 -23.07
N ALA A 244 -16.08 -6.99 -22.99
CA ALA A 244 -15.80 -6.12 -24.13
C ALA A 244 -15.01 -6.85 -25.22
N SER A 245 -14.02 -7.66 -24.84
CA SER A 245 -13.24 -8.48 -25.78
C SER A 245 -14.13 -9.38 -26.63
N ILE A 246 -15.12 -10.02 -26.01
CA ILE A 246 -16.11 -10.87 -26.70
C ILE A 246 -17.06 -10.01 -27.54
N GLN A 247 -17.62 -8.94 -26.98
CA GLN A 247 -18.61 -8.10 -27.63
C GLN A 247 -18.09 -7.44 -28.91
N TYR A 248 -16.83 -7.01 -28.91
CA TYR A 248 -16.22 -6.25 -30.00
C TYR A 248 -15.19 -7.05 -30.82
N ASN A 249 -15.01 -8.35 -30.52
CA ASN A 249 -13.99 -9.21 -31.12
C ASN A 249 -12.58 -8.61 -31.06
N CYS A 250 -12.20 -8.06 -29.90
CA CYS A 250 -10.91 -7.42 -29.65
C CYS A 250 -10.20 -8.07 -28.45
N GLN A 251 -9.01 -7.56 -28.09
CA GLN A 251 -8.37 -7.90 -26.82
C GLN A 251 -8.43 -6.68 -25.89
N ALA A 252 -9.04 -6.82 -24.72
CA ALA A 252 -9.02 -5.82 -23.67
C ALA A 252 -8.59 -6.47 -22.35
N GLU A 253 -7.64 -5.85 -21.67
CA GLU A 253 -7.02 -6.40 -20.47
C GLU A 253 -6.77 -5.34 -19.41
N VAL A 254 -6.76 -5.78 -18.15
CA VAL A 254 -6.40 -4.96 -17.00
C VAL A 254 -5.00 -5.37 -16.54
N ALA A 255 -4.08 -4.42 -16.49
CA ALA A 255 -2.75 -4.55 -15.92
C ALA A 255 -2.68 -3.83 -14.56
N LEU A 256 -1.81 -4.35 -13.69
CA LEU A 256 -1.36 -3.71 -12.45
C LEU A 256 0.02 -3.10 -12.67
#